data_AF-A0A2E0MVZ9-F1
#
_entry.id   AF-A0A2E0MVZ9-F1
#
_cell.length_a   1.000
_cell.length_b   1.000
_cell.length_c   1.000
_cell.angle_alpha   90.00
_cell.angle_beta   90.00
_cell.angle_gamma   90.00
#
_symmetry.space_group_name_H-M   'P 1'
#
loop_
_entity.id
_entity.type
_entity.pdbx_description
1 polymer ?
#
loop_
_entity_poly.entity_id
_entity_poly.type
_entity_poly.pdbx_seq_one_letter_code
_entity_poly.pdbx_strand_id
1 'polypeptide(L)'
;MRKEEQEMQDTLFETVELESPQSVDTSVKDVVLDDAPSTTDPEWNDYVMGLFTPKEMYDKNPLVNGLRRVAELVLGPIVYSGPTQVFPPQRDDHHGRATVVFSVEFQNGMRFSEVADCWEGNTDDMFCAYAIATASTRAEGRALRKALRIRAVAAEEMTKKDTAKIVRELSAKKEVSDGAYDDSGRMSDAQYNFIDVKCRQLNINGEALFKTVFNVDNKRKISKKVGSDIIDSLNEYQRDKTTIPEPILGYIEEWRN
;
A
#
# COMPACT_ATOMS: atom_id res chain seq x y z
N MET A 1 10.76 -65.26 -56.74
CA MET A 1 9.88 -64.44 -55.87
C MET A 1 10.33 -64.40 -54.42
N ARG A 2 10.48 -65.51 -53.66
CA ARG A 2 10.88 -65.43 -52.23
C ARG A 2 12.38 -65.15 -51.93
N LYS A 3 13.28 -65.24 -52.91
CA LYS A 3 14.71 -64.95 -52.70
C LYS A 3 15.08 -63.47 -52.97
N GLU A 4 14.42 -62.84 -53.93
CA GLU A 4 14.68 -61.45 -54.31
C GLU A 4 14.10 -60.44 -53.30
N GLU A 5 13.00 -60.78 -52.62
CA GLU A 5 12.47 -59.94 -51.52
C GLU A 5 13.37 -59.95 -50.27
N GLN A 6 14.18 -61.00 -50.10
CA GLN A 6 15.04 -61.15 -48.92
C GLN A 6 16.38 -60.42 -49.10
N GLU A 7 16.95 -60.43 -50.30
CA GLU A 7 18.15 -59.64 -50.65
C GLU A 7 17.88 -58.12 -50.68
N MET A 8 16.63 -57.71 -50.93
CA MET A 8 16.22 -56.30 -50.96
C MET A 8 15.91 -55.73 -49.56
N GLN A 9 15.61 -56.58 -48.57
CA GLN A 9 15.46 -56.15 -47.16
C GLN A 9 16.82 -55.97 -46.48
N ASP A 10 17.81 -56.79 -46.80
CA ASP A 10 19.14 -56.72 -46.17
C ASP A 10 19.94 -55.49 -46.64
N THR A 11 19.68 -54.97 -47.84
CA THR A 11 20.36 -53.79 -48.40
C THR A 11 19.79 -52.44 -47.95
N LEU A 12 18.59 -52.42 -47.35
CA LEU A 12 17.94 -51.16 -46.92
C LEU A 12 18.45 -50.63 -45.57
N PHE A 13 19.15 -51.46 -44.79
CA PHE A 13 19.63 -51.12 -43.45
C PHE A 13 21.16 -51.01 -43.34
N GLU A 14 21.91 -51.25 -44.43
CA GLU A 14 23.37 -51.33 -44.39
C GLU A 14 24.10 -49.97 -44.54
N THR A 15 23.37 -48.86 -44.68
CA THR A 15 23.97 -47.52 -44.93
C THR A 15 23.49 -46.40 -44.01
N VAL A 16 22.82 -46.71 -42.90
CA VAL A 16 22.54 -45.69 -41.87
C VAL A 16 23.52 -45.88 -40.73
N GLU A 17 24.70 -45.24 -40.83
CA GLU A 17 25.52 -44.96 -39.66
C GLU A 17 24.70 -44.06 -38.73
N LEU A 18 24.13 -44.66 -37.69
CA LEU A 18 23.60 -43.91 -36.55
C LEU A 18 24.77 -43.19 -35.90
N GLU A 19 24.89 -41.89 -36.17
CA GLU A 19 25.73 -41.02 -35.35
C GLU A 19 25.26 -41.17 -33.90
N SER A 20 26.10 -41.80 -33.09
CA SER A 20 25.92 -41.83 -31.63
C SER A 20 25.75 -40.40 -31.17
N PRO A 21 24.69 -40.06 -30.40
CA PRO A 21 24.54 -38.70 -29.89
C PRO A 21 25.83 -38.36 -29.16
N GLN A 22 26.53 -37.34 -29.65
CA GLN A 22 27.68 -36.78 -28.96
C GLN A 22 27.24 -36.51 -27.52
N SER A 23 28.08 -36.89 -26.57
CA SER A 23 27.81 -36.70 -25.15
C SER A 23 27.61 -35.20 -24.89
N VAL A 24 26.37 -34.75 -24.98
CA VAL A 24 25.96 -33.45 -24.47
C VAL A 24 26.19 -33.53 -22.98
N ASP A 25 27.07 -32.67 -22.49
CA ASP A 25 27.33 -32.52 -21.07
C ASP A 25 26.01 -32.18 -20.37
N THR A 26 25.40 -33.18 -19.74
CA THR A 26 24.18 -33.06 -18.94
C THR A 26 24.49 -32.66 -17.51
N SER A 27 25.70 -32.19 -17.21
CA SER A 27 25.98 -31.62 -15.90
C SER A 27 25.05 -30.43 -15.68
N VAL A 28 24.28 -30.51 -14.60
CA VAL A 28 23.59 -29.36 -14.05
C VAL A 28 24.70 -28.36 -13.74
N LYS A 29 24.79 -27.28 -14.52
CA LYS A 29 25.62 -26.14 -14.15
C LYS A 29 24.97 -25.50 -12.94
N ASP A 30 25.34 -26.01 -11.76
CA ASP A 30 25.26 -25.21 -10.54
C ASP A 30 26.17 -24.01 -10.79
N VAL A 31 25.58 -22.90 -11.22
CA VAL A 31 26.27 -21.61 -11.30
C VAL A 31 26.47 -21.17 -9.85
N VAL A 32 27.45 -21.77 -9.18
CA VAL A 32 27.98 -21.22 -7.95
C VAL A 32 28.75 -19.97 -8.38
N LEU A 33 28.16 -18.81 -8.12
CA LEU A 33 28.85 -17.53 -8.26
C LEU A 33 29.95 -17.49 -7.18
N ASP A 34 31.13 -18.06 -7.48
CA ASP A 34 32.24 -18.23 -6.54
C ASP A 34 32.78 -16.91 -5.94
N ASP A 35 32.42 -15.76 -6.53
CA ASP A 35 32.76 -14.40 -6.04
C ASP A 35 31.57 -13.66 -5.40
N ALA A 36 30.46 -14.33 -5.08
CA ALA A 36 29.33 -13.67 -4.43
C ALA A 36 29.66 -13.31 -2.96
N PRO A 37 29.35 -12.07 -2.50
CA PRO A 37 29.45 -11.73 -1.09
C PRO A 37 28.49 -12.61 -0.26
N SER A 38 28.77 -12.80 1.02
CA SER A 38 27.85 -13.48 1.92
C SER A 38 26.57 -12.64 2.10
N THR A 39 25.44 -13.31 2.33
CA THR A 39 24.14 -12.68 2.65
C THR A 39 24.12 -11.75 3.86
N THR A 40 25.21 -11.74 4.64
CA THR A 40 25.41 -10.90 5.82
C THR A 40 26.36 -9.74 5.57
N ASP A 41 27.04 -9.71 4.42
CA ASP A 41 28.05 -8.71 4.11
C ASP A 41 27.40 -7.37 3.73
N PRO A 42 28.02 -6.23 4.07
CA PRO A 42 27.50 -4.91 3.72
C PRO A 42 27.23 -4.71 2.21
N GLU A 43 28.06 -5.33 1.37
CA GLU A 43 28.04 -5.27 -0.09
C GLU A 43 26.93 -6.14 -0.71
N TRP A 44 26.30 -7.04 0.07
CA TRP A 44 25.26 -7.95 -0.40
C TRP A 44 24.14 -7.24 -1.15
N ASN A 45 23.68 -6.11 -0.59
CA ASN A 45 22.60 -5.34 -1.20
C ASN A 45 22.98 -4.88 -2.61
N ASP A 46 24.18 -4.35 -2.79
CA ASP A 46 24.60 -3.75 -4.06
C ASP A 46 24.87 -4.84 -5.10
N TYR A 47 25.41 -5.98 -4.65
CA TYR A 47 25.54 -7.18 -5.47
C TYR A 47 24.19 -7.64 -6.02
N VAL A 48 23.20 -7.89 -5.16
CA VAL A 48 21.88 -8.36 -5.61
C VAL A 48 21.18 -7.31 -6.47
N MET A 49 21.28 -6.03 -6.12
CA MET A 49 20.72 -4.94 -6.93
C MET A 49 21.36 -4.84 -8.32
N GLY A 50 22.63 -5.24 -8.47
CA GLY A 50 23.32 -5.31 -9.75
C GLY A 50 22.86 -6.44 -10.67
N LEU A 51 22.13 -7.44 -10.14
CA LEU A 51 21.61 -8.56 -10.94
C LEU A 51 20.33 -8.21 -11.71
N PHE A 52 19.67 -7.09 -11.40
CA PHE A 52 18.46 -6.65 -12.10
C PHE A 52 18.80 -5.96 -13.41
N THR A 53 18.03 -6.25 -14.45
CA THR A 53 18.13 -5.54 -15.72
C THR A 53 17.38 -4.20 -15.65
N PRO A 54 17.70 -3.21 -16.51
CA PRO A 54 16.97 -1.94 -16.54
C PRO A 54 15.46 -2.07 -16.79
N LYS A 55 15.02 -3.16 -17.47
CA LYS A 55 13.61 -3.45 -17.73
C LYS A 55 12.86 -4.04 -16.53
N GLU A 56 13.60 -4.49 -15.53
CA GLU A 56 13.08 -5.06 -14.28
C GLU A 56 13.09 -4.03 -13.15
N MET A 57 13.40 -2.77 -13.46
CA MET A 57 13.53 -1.68 -12.50
C MET A 57 12.58 -0.55 -12.86
N TYR A 58 11.93 0.01 -11.85
CA TYR A 58 11.13 1.22 -11.96
C TYR A 58 11.48 2.15 -10.80
N ASP A 59 11.90 3.38 -11.10
CA ASP A 59 12.30 4.37 -10.11
C ASP A 59 13.29 3.81 -9.06
N LYS A 60 14.36 3.14 -9.53
CA LYS A 60 15.40 2.48 -8.71
C LYS A 60 14.91 1.30 -7.84
N ASN A 61 13.66 0.89 -7.97
CA ASN A 61 13.08 -0.23 -7.26
C ASN A 61 12.83 -1.41 -8.21
N PRO A 62 13.09 -2.66 -7.79
CA PRO A 62 12.84 -3.82 -8.63
C PRO A 62 11.33 -4.11 -8.74
N LEU A 63 10.92 -4.54 -9.93
CA LEU A 63 9.60 -5.09 -10.21
C LEU A 63 9.51 -6.55 -9.74
N VAL A 64 8.31 -7.03 -9.43
CA VAL A 64 8.10 -8.41 -8.93
C VAL A 64 8.58 -9.48 -9.91
N ASN A 65 8.46 -9.25 -11.22
CA ASN A 65 9.00 -10.17 -12.23
C ASN A 65 10.53 -10.30 -12.15
N GLY A 66 11.24 -9.20 -11.94
CA GLY A 66 12.68 -9.19 -11.72
C GLY A 66 13.05 -9.86 -10.40
N LEU A 67 12.28 -9.59 -9.33
CA LEU A 67 12.49 -10.21 -8.03
C LEU A 67 12.39 -11.74 -8.12
N ARG A 68 11.44 -12.26 -8.90
CA ARG A 68 11.28 -13.71 -9.11
C ARG A 68 12.51 -14.32 -9.78
N ARG A 69 12.97 -13.72 -10.88
CA ARG A 69 14.16 -14.19 -11.62
C ARG A 69 15.42 -14.13 -10.77
N VAL A 70 15.67 -13.00 -10.10
CA VAL A 70 16.88 -12.81 -9.29
C VAL A 70 16.84 -13.70 -8.04
N ALA A 71 15.66 -13.92 -7.44
CA ALA A 71 15.51 -14.88 -6.34
C ALA A 71 15.85 -16.31 -6.78
N GLU A 72 15.39 -16.75 -7.95
CA GLU A 72 15.75 -18.07 -8.47
C GLU A 72 17.24 -18.19 -8.80
N LEU A 73 17.85 -17.11 -9.29
CA LEU A 73 19.28 -17.05 -9.58
C LEU A 73 20.16 -17.18 -8.31
N VAL A 74 19.74 -16.55 -7.22
CA VAL A 74 20.53 -16.44 -5.98
C VAL A 74 20.24 -17.59 -5.00
N LEU A 75 18.99 -18.02 -4.91
CA LEU A 75 18.50 -18.94 -3.87
C LEU A 75 18.11 -20.32 -4.42
N GLY A 76 18.10 -20.49 -5.74
CA GLY A 76 17.67 -21.71 -6.43
C GLY A 76 16.18 -21.70 -6.82
N PRO A 77 15.67 -22.78 -7.44
CA PRO A 77 14.33 -22.80 -8.01
C PRO A 77 13.22 -22.57 -6.98
N ILE A 78 12.22 -21.77 -7.34
CA ILE A 78 10.99 -21.62 -6.57
C ILE A 78 10.09 -22.82 -6.87
N VAL A 79 9.72 -23.57 -5.84
CA VAL A 79 8.83 -24.75 -5.94
C VAL A 79 7.38 -24.43 -5.61
N TYR A 80 7.14 -23.31 -4.92
CA TYR A 80 5.80 -22.79 -4.67
C TYR A 80 5.84 -21.26 -4.61
N SER A 81 4.87 -20.62 -5.27
CA SER A 81 4.62 -19.18 -5.16
C SER A 81 3.12 -18.95 -5.28
N GLY A 82 2.48 -18.47 -4.22
CA GLY A 82 1.05 -18.20 -4.27
C GLY A 82 0.45 -17.65 -2.98
N PRO A 83 -0.77 -17.08 -3.08
CA PRO A 83 -1.52 -16.64 -1.92
C PRO A 83 -1.92 -17.85 -1.07
N THR A 84 -1.69 -17.77 0.24
CA THR A 84 -2.12 -18.80 1.21
C THR A 84 -3.40 -18.41 1.92
N GLN A 85 -3.67 -17.11 2.06
CA GLN A 85 -4.95 -16.59 2.57
C GLN A 85 -5.31 -15.30 1.84
N VAL A 86 -6.60 -15.14 1.53
CA VAL A 86 -7.15 -13.96 0.87
C VAL A 86 -8.30 -13.44 1.70
N PHE A 87 -8.21 -12.19 2.11
CA PHE A 87 -9.28 -11.44 2.76
C PHE A 87 -9.83 -10.44 1.74
N PRO A 88 -10.94 -10.76 1.05
CA PRO A 88 -11.52 -9.87 0.07
C PRO A 88 -12.15 -8.64 0.74
N PRO A 89 -12.29 -7.53 0.01
CA PRO A 89 -13.05 -6.37 0.48
C PRO A 89 -14.44 -6.77 0.95
N GLN A 90 -14.79 -6.39 2.18
CA GLN A 90 -16.11 -6.62 2.75
C GLN A 90 -17.06 -5.48 2.40
N ARG A 91 -18.36 -5.76 2.29
CA ARG A 91 -19.37 -4.71 2.00
C ARG A 91 -19.39 -3.58 3.02
N ASP A 92 -19.09 -3.90 4.28
CA ASP A 92 -19.10 -2.94 5.38
C ASP A 92 -17.74 -2.23 5.55
N ASP A 93 -16.74 -2.61 4.76
CA ASP A 93 -15.46 -1.92 4.73
C ASP A 93 -15.52 -0.77 3.72
N HIS A 94 -15.80 0.43 4.25
CA HIS A 94 -15.91 1.66 3.47
C HIS A 94 -14.69 1.99 2.59
N HIS A 95 -13.54 1.35 2.83
CA HIS A 95 -12.30 1.61 2.10
C HIS A 95 -11.92 0.51 1.10
N GLY A 96 -12.76 -0.52 0.96
CA GLY A 96 -12.56 -1.59 -0.01
C GLY A 96 -11.23 -2.33 0.16
N ARG A 97 -10.81 -2.60 1.41
CA ARG A 97 -9.49 -3.18 1.69
C ARG A 97 -9.47 -4.67 1.36
N ALA A 98 -8.52 -5.04 0.52
CA ALA A 98 -8.11 -6.43 0.35
C ALA A 98 -6.82 -6.67 1.13
N THR A 99 -6.72 -7.80 1.82
CA THR A 99 -5.46 -8.25 2.46
C THR A 99 -5.12 -9.63 1.94
N VAL A 100 -3.88 -9.85 1.52
CA VAL A 100 -3.41 -11.15 1.01
C VAL A 100 -2.18 -11.57 1.79
N VAL A 101 -2.20 -12.81 2.28
CA VAL A 101 -1.04 -13.52 2.79
C VAL A 101 -0.48 -14.34 1.65
N PHE A 102 0.81 -14.18 1.37
CA PHE A 102 1.50 -14.82 0.25
C PHE A 102 2.72 -15.59 0.76
N SER A 103 2.98 -16.76 0.18
CA SER A 103 4.13 -17.58 0.53
C SER A 103 4.93 -17.96 -0.72
N VAL A 104 6.26 -17.96 -0.57
CA VAL A 104 7.23 -18.44 -1.55
C VAL A 104 8.07 -19.53 -0.88
N GLU A 105 8.24 -20.65 -1.56
CA GLU A 105 9.07 -21.79 -1.12
C GLU A 105 10.09 -22.13 -2.19
N PHE A 106 11.34 -22.32 -1.77
CA PHE A 106 12.47 -22.68 -2.62
C PHE A 106 12.79 -24.17 -2.49
N GLN A 107 13.38 -24.75 -3.53
CA GLN A 107 13.72 -26.18 -3.56
C GLN A 107 14.64 -26.63 -2.41
N ASN A 108 15.46 -25.71 -1.87
CA ASN A 108 16.32 -25.93 -0.71
C ASN A 108 15.58 -25.87 0.65
N GLY A 109 14.25 -25.77 0.64
CA GLY A 109 13.40 -25.77 1.84
C GLY A 109 13.24 -24.40 2.51
N MET A 110 13.86 -23.34 1.98
CA MET A 110 13.62 -21.99 2.49
C MET A 110 12.20 -21.53 2.15
N ARG A 111 11.52 -20.97 3.15
CA ARG A 111 10.15 -20.48 3.00
C ARG A 111 10.02 -19.07 3.55
N PHE A 112 9.47 -18.18 2.74
CA PHE A 112 9.21 -16.80 3.10
C PHE A 112 7.72 -16.52 2.94
N SER A 113 7.13 -15.83 3.90
CA SER A 113 5.72 -15.45 3.85
C SER A 113 5.56 -14.02 4.27
N GLU A 114 4.70 -13.30 3.56
CA GLU A 114 4.45 -11.88 3.79
C GLU A 114 2.98 -11.54 3.56
N VAL A 115 2.61 -10.36 4.04
CA VAL A 115 1.25 -9.84 3.95
C VAL A 115 1.31 -8.46 3.32
N ALA A 116 0.36 -8.18 2.43
CA ALA A 116 0.12 -6.85 1.93
C ALA A 116 -1.37 -6.55 1.88
N ASP A 117 -1.68 -5.27 2.07
CA ASP A 117 -3.01 -4.69 1.93
C ASP A 117 -3.08 -3.79 0.70
N CYS A 118 -4.24 -3.77 0.06
CA CYS A 118 -4.57 -2.84 -1.00
C CYS A 118 -5.89 -2.17 -0.68
N TRP A 119 -5.87 -0.85 -0.55
CA TRP A 119 -7.05 -0.01 -0.34
C TRP A 119 -6.78 1.41 -0.86
N GLU A 120 -7.84 2.21 -0.93
CA GLU A 120 -7.83 3.53 -1.57
C GLU A 120 -6.73 4.48 -1.03
N GLY A 121 -6.37 4.41 0.25
CA GLY A 121 -5.38 5.31 0.84
C GLY A 121 -3.92 4.92 0.62
N ASN A 122 -3.63 3.67 0.24
CA ASN A 122 -2.27 3.15 0.11
C ASN A 122 -1.90 2.72 -1.31
N THR A 123 -2.82 2.81 -2.26
CA THR A 123 -2.65 2.31 -3.63
C THR A 123 -3.25 3.33 -4.62
N ASP A 124 -2.63 3.47 -5.79
CA ASP A 124 -3.13 4.32 -6.88
C ASP A 124 -4.49 3.83 -7.41
N ASP A 125 -5.37 4.76 -7.80
CA ASP A 125 -6.79 4.47 -8.10
C ASP A 125 -6.97 3.41 -9.20
N MET A 126 -6.12 3.44 -10.22
CA MET A 126 -6.13 2.48 -11.32
C MET A 126 -5.89 1.03 -10.83
N PHE A 127 -5.04 0.85 -9.81
CA PHE A 127 -4.71 -0.46 -9.25
C PHE A 127 -5.67 -0.87 -8.13
N CYS A 128 -6.32 0.09 -7.46
CA CYS A 128 -7.36 -0.17 -6.45
C CYS A 128 -8.56 -0.94 -7.02
N ALA A 129 -8.88 -0.78 -8.31
CA ALA A 129 -9.95 -1.52 -8.98
C ALA A 129 -9.76 -3.06 -8.92
N TYR A 130 -8.52 -3.52 -8.74
CA TYR A 130 -8.14 -4.93 -8.65
C TYR A 130 -7.49 -5.24 -7.31
N ALA A 131 -8.09 -4.79 -6.20
CA ALA A 131 -7.49 -4.78 -4.87
C ALA A 131 -6.85 -6.11 -4.45
N ILE A 132 -7.51 -7.25 -4.68
CA ILE A 132 -6.96 -8.58 -4.32
C ILE A 132 -5.72 -8.90 -5.14
N ALA A 133 -5.74 -8.65 -6.46
CA ALA A 133 -4.61 -8.92 -7.33
C ALA A 133 -3.43 -8.00 -6.98
N THR A 134 -3.69 -6.72 -6.75
CA THR A 134 -2.65 -5.76 -6.34
C THR A 134 -2.06 -6.13 -4.98
N ALA A 135 -2.89 -6.48 -3.99
CA ALA A 135 -2.42 -6.97 -2.69
C ALA A 135 -1.58 -8.24 -2.83
N SER A 136 -1.99 -9.19 -3.68
CA SER A 136 -1.23 -10.41 -3.94
C SER A 136 0.16 -10.12 -4.53
N THR A 137 0.25 -9.29 -5.57
CA THR A 137 1.52 -8.91 -6.19
C THR A 137 2.44 -8.18 -5.22
N ARG A 138 1.89 -7.28 -4.39
CA ARG A 138 2.64 -6.59 -3.34
C ARG A 138 3.18 -7.55 -2.28
N ALA A 139 2.36 -8.51 -1.84
CA ALA A 139 2.76 -9.52 -0.86
C ALA A 139 3.86 -10.44 -1.41
N GLU A 140 3.77 -10.84 -2.69
CA GLU A 140 4.83 -11.57 -3.39
C GLU A 140 6.14 -10.76 -3.40
N GLY A 141 6.07 -9.48 -3.79
CA GLY A 141 7.24 -8.59 -3.79
C GLY A 141 7.89 -8.48 -2.42
N ARG A 142 7.11 -8.34 -1.35
CA ARG A 142 7.64 -8.34 0.03
C ARG A 142 8.34 -9.65 0.39
N ALA A 143 7.74 -10.80 0.07
CA ALA A 143 8.31 -12.11 0.36
C ALA A 143 9.67 -12.30 -0.36
N LEU A 144 9.73 -11.95 -1.64
CA LEU A 144 10.95 -12.08 -2.45
C LEU A 144 12.04 -11.11 -2.01
N ARG A 145 11.70 -9.87 -1.62
CA ARG A 145 12.68 -8.92 -1.05
C ARG A 145 13.26 -9.41 0.25
N LYS A 146 12.44 -10.02 1.12
CA LYS A 146 12.91 -10.65 2.36
C LYS A 146 13.80 -11.85 2.08
N ALA A 147 13.45 -12.68 1.09
CA ALA A 147 14.28 -13.80 0.65
C ALA A 147 15.66 -13.32 0.19
N LEU A 148 15.69 -12.25 -0.62
CA LEU A 148 16.89 -11.64 -1.16
C LEU A 148 17.63 -10.70 -0.17
N ARG A 149 17.03 -10.38 0.98
CA ARG A 149 17.58 -9.45 1.99
C ARG A 149 18.00 -8.07 1.45
N ILE A 150 17.26 -7.53 0.49
CA ILE A 150 17.53 -6.21 -0.11
C ILE A 150 16.76 -5.09 0.61
N ARG A 151 17.31 -3.87 0.58
CA ARG A 151 16.73 -2.69 1.24
C ARG A 151 15.67 -1.98 0.39
N ALA A 152 15.75 -2.11 -0.93
CA ALA A 152 14.78 -1.53 -1.85
C ALA A 152 13.37 -2.08 -1.57
N VAL A 153 12.34 -1.30 -1.89
CA VAL A 153 10.95 -1.77 -1.90
C VAL A 153 10.61 -2.32 -3.29
N ALA A 154 9.57 -3.14 -3.42
CA ALA A 154 9.13 -3.55 -4.75
C ALA A 154 8.43 -2.35 -5.39
N ALA A 155 8.57 -2.17 -6.70
CA ALA A 155 7.96 -1.05 -7.40
C ALA A 155 6.42 -1.03 -7.22
N GLU A 156 5.79 -2.19 -7.14
CA GLU A 156 4.36 -2.38 -6.92
C GLU A 156 3.90 -1.95 -5.50
N GLU A 157 4.83 -1.71 -4.57
CA GLU A 157 4.54 -1.14 -3.26
C GLU A 157 4.55 0.38 -3.23
N MET A 158 5.09 1.00 -4.27
CA MET A 158 5.21 2.45 -4.34
C MET A 158 3.85 3.06 -4.58
N THR A 159 3.53 4.07 -3.78
CA THR A 159 2.33 4.88 -3.93
C THR A 159 2.71 6.35 -4.00
N LYS A 160 2.06 7.08 -4.88
CA LYS A 160 2.21 8.55 -4.97
C LYS A 160 1.36 9.28 -3.93
N LYS A 161 0.50 8.57 -3.23
CA LYS A 161 -0.42 9.14 -2.22
C LYS A 161 0.31 9.36 -0.90
N ASP A 162 -0.01 10.46 -0.23
CA ASP A 162 0.40 10.70 1.16
C ASP A 162 -0.47 9.86 2.11
N THR A 163 -0.11 8.58 2.22
CA THR A 163 -0.85 7.61 3.06
C THR A 163 -0.89 8.07 4.52
N ALA A 164 0.15 8.74 5.01
CA ALA A 164 0.19 9.23 6.39
C ALA A 164 -0.86 10.32 6.63
N LYS A 165 -0.99 11.27 5.70
CA LYS A 165 -2.05 12.28 5.75
C LYS A 165 -3.43 11.65 5.67
N ILE A 166 -3.64 10.72 4.73
CA ILE A 166 -4.94 10.04 4.56
C ILE A 166 -5.33 9.27 5.83
N VAL A 167 -4.41 8.52 6.42
CA VAL A 167 -4.67 7.78 7.67
C VAL A 167 -4.99 8.72 8.83
N ARG A 168 -4.30 9.86 8.94
CA ARG A 168 -4.63 10.88 9.97
C ARG A 168 -6.04 11.44 9.78
N GLU A 169 -6.41 11.79 8.55
CA GLU A 169 -7.75 12.31 8.23
C GLU A 169 -8.85 11.27 8.50
N LEU A 170 -8.60 9.99 8.18
CA LEU A 170 -9.52 8.90 8.48
C LEU A 170 -9.63 8.61 9.98
N SER A 171 -8.51 8.70 10.71
CA SER A 171 -8.50 8.47 12.16
C SER A 171 -9.19 9.60 12.91
N ALA A 172 -9.06 10.85 12.46
CA ALA A 172 -9.77 12.01 13.00
C ALA A 172 -11.30 11.88 12.83
N LYS A 173 -11.75 11.19 11.78
CA LYS A 173 -13.19 10.89 11.57
C LYS A 173 -13.72 9.76 12.46
N LYS A 174 -12.84 8.97 13.12
CA LYS A 174 -13.20 7.72 13.79
C LYS A 174 -13.56 7.85 15.29
N GLU A 175 -13.50 9.05 15.87
CA GLU A 175 -14.01 9.32 17.24
C GLU A 175 -15.54 9.51 17.33
N VAL A 176 -16.31 9.04 16.34
CA VAL A 176 -17.77 9.10 16.40
C VAL A 176 -18.34 7.69 16.50
N SER A 177 -18.53 7.25 17.75
CA SER A 177 -19.28 6.05 18.12
C SER A 177 -20.73 6.12 17.63
N ASP A 178 -21.12 5.15 16.81
CA ASP A 178 -22.46 4.55 16.62
C ASP A 178 -23.70 5.46 16.75
N GLY A 179 -23.65 6.65 16.15
CA GLY A 179 -24.80 7.49 15.94
C GLY A 179 -24.46 8.42 14.80
N ALA A 180 -25.01 8.16 13.62
CA ALA A 180 -24.77 8.94 12.41
C ALA A 180 -24.74 10.45 12.73
N TYR A 181 -23.53 11.01 12.83
CA TYR A 181 -23.35 12.43 13.09
C TYR A 181 -23.66 13.14 11.79
N ASP A 182 -24.90 13.58 11.70
CA ASP A 182 -25.37 14.41 10.60
C ASP A 182 -24.72 15.79 10.71
N ASP A 183 -23.57 15.96 10.05
CA ASP A 183 -22.85 17.22 9.86
C ASP A 183 -23.73 18.32 9.25
N SER A 184 -24.75 17.92 8.47
CA SER A 184 -25.70 18.83 7.82
C SER A 184 -26.85 19.25 8.74
N GLY A 185 -27.04 18.53 9.84
CA GLY A 185 -28.04 18.83 10.85
C GLY A 185 -27.80 20.17 11.53
N ARG A 186 -28.84 20.73 12.16
CA ARG A 186 -28.74 21.99 12.89
C ARG A 186 -27.78 21.85 14.08
N MET A 187 -26.94 22.88 14.30
CA MET A 187 -26.07 23.02 15.45
C MET A 187 -26.83 22.71 16.75
N SER A 188 -26.24 21.85 17.58
CA SER A 188 -26.87 21.39 18.81
C SER A 188 -26.84 22.43 19.92
N ASP A 189 -27.78 22.36 20.87
CA ASP A 189 -27.82 23.26 22.03
C ASP A 189 -26.55 23.16 22.89
N ALA A 190 -25.93 21.97 22.93
CA ALA A 190 -24.65 21.76 23.59
C ALA A 190 -23.52 22.59 22.94
N GLN A 191 -23.46 22.62 21.60
CA GLN A 191 -22.50 23.45 20.86
C GLN A 191 -22.77 24.94 21.10
N TYR A 192 -24.03 25.39 21.04
CA TYR A 192 -24.41 26.78 21.36
C TYR A 192 -23.95 27.18 22.77
N ASN A 193 -24.20 26.34 23.76
CA ASN A 193 -23.82 26.61 25.15
C ASN A 193 -22.30 26.67 25.33
N PHE A 194 -21.58 25.75 24.68
CA PHE A 194 -20.12 25.74 24.75
C PHE A 194 -19.52 27.01 24.14
N ILE A 195 -19.98 27.39 22.95
CA ILE A 195 -19.52 28.60 22.24
C ILE A 195 -19.76 29.84 23.11
N ASP A 196 -20.94 30.00 23.70
CA ASP A 196 -21.24 31.16 24.54
C ASP A 196 -20.38 31.24 25.81
N VAL A 197 -20.20 30.12 26.50
CA VAL A 197 -19.32 30.05 27.67
C VAL A 197 -17.90 30.45 27.29
N LYS A 198 -17.40 29.98 26.14
CA LYS A 198 -16.07 30.34 25.64
C LYS A 198 -15.96 31.79 25.22
N CYS A 199 -16.95 32.32 24.50
CA CYS A 199 -17.02 33.73 24.15
C CYS A 199 -16.99 34.62 25.40
N ARG A 200 -17.74 34.25 26.44
CA ARG A 200 -17.73 34.94 27.75
C ARG A 200 -16.36 34.87 28.43
N GLN A 201 -15.73 33.69 28.46
CA GLN A 201 -14.40 33.49 29.08
C GLN A 201 -13.28 34.25 28.36
N LEU A 202 -13.37 34.39 27.04
CA LEU A 202 -12.36 35.02 26.19
C LEU A 202 -12.67 36.50 25.88
N ASN A 203 -13.79 37.03 26.38
CA ASN A 203 -14.29 38.36 26.08
C ASN A 203 -14.46 38.61 24.56
N ILE A 204 -15.11 37.65 23.88
CA ILE A 204 -15.37 37.67 22.44
C ILE A 204 -16.86 37.95 22.18
N ASN A 205 -17.13 38.82 21.23
CA ASN A 205 -18.45 39.09 20.68
C ASN A 205 -18.89 37.91 19.78
N GLY A 206 -19.90 37.16 20.21
CA GLY A 206 -20.42 36.02 19.46
C GLY A 206 -20.96 36.39 18.07
N GLU A 207 -21.72 37.47 17.94
CA GLU A 207 -22.27 37.87 16.63
C GLU A 207 -21.15 38.27 15.66
N ALA A 208 -20.14 39.01 16.15
CA ALA A 208 -19.00 39.41 15.35
C ALA A 208 -18.12 38.20 14.95
N LEU A 209 -17.96 37.21 15.84
CA LEU A 209 -17.25 35.96 15.54
C LEU A 209 -17.91 35.20 14.39
N PHE A 210 -19.23 34.97 14.48
CA PHE A 210 -19.98 34.25 13.44
C PHE A 210 -19.89 34.97 12.10
N LYS A 211 -20.07 36.29 12.09
CA LYS A 211 -20.11 37.08 10.87
C LYS A 211 -18.73 37.36 10.26
N THR A 212 -17.74 37.67 11.08
CA THR A 212 -16.44 38.19 10.61
C THR A 212 -15.44 37.06 10.35
N VAL A 213 -15.43 36.03 11.20
CA VAL A 213 -14.48 34.91 11.08
C VAL A 213 -15.05 33.78 10.24
N PHE A 214 -16.32 33.44 10.46
CA PHE A 214 -16.95 32.29 9.82
C PHE A 214 -17.90 32.66 8.68
N ASN A 215 -18.13 33.96 8.43
CA ASN A 215 -19.02 34.47 7.39
C ASN A 215 -20.43 33.84 7.43
N VAL A 216 -20.94 33.60 8.65
CA VAL A 216 -22.26 33.02 8.89
C VAL A 216 -23.13 33.97 9.72
N ASP A 217 -24.43 33.93 9.43
CA ASP A 217 -25.44 34.69 10.15
C ASP A 217 -25.96 33.84 11.32
N ASN A 218 -25.70 34.28 12.54
CA ASN A 218 -26.11 33.59 13.78
C ASN A 218 -27.63 33.47 13.95
N LYS A 219 -28.41 34.28 13.22
CA LYS A 219 -29.88 34.25 13.21
C LYS A 219 -30.45 33.19 12.25
N ARG A 220 -29.61 32.56 11.44
CA ARG A 220 -30.01 31.50 10.50
C ARG A 220 -29.71 30.11 11.04
N LYS A 221 -30.22 29.09 10.35
CA LYS A 221 -29.87 27.69 10.65
C LYS A 221 -28.39 27.47 10.34
N ILE A 222 -27.61 27.27 11.39
CA ILE A 222 -26.19 26.91 11.32
C ILE A 222 -26.07 25.38 11.42
N SER A 223 -25.19 24.79 10.63
CA SER A 223 -24.96 23.34 10.67
C SER A 223 -24.08 22.95 11.86
N LYS A 224 -24.18 21.69 12.30
CA LYS A 224 -23.34 21.15 13.37
C LYS A 224 -21.85 21.23 13.03
N LYS A 225 -21.49 21.05 11.76
CA LYS A 225 -20.11 21.18 11.28
C LYS A 225 -19.55 22.59 11.52
N VAL A 226 -20.29 23.63 11.10
CA VAL A 226 -19.88 25.02 11.34
C VAL A 226 -19.77 25.30 12.85
N GLY A 227 -20.66 24.72 13.65
CA GLY A 227 -20.56 24.79 15.12
C GLY A 227 -19.27 24.19 15.67
N SER A 228 -18.84 23.04 15.15
CA SER A 228 -17.56 22.43 15.52
C SER A 228 -16.37 23.30 15.09
N ASP A 229 -16.38 23.83 13.86
CA ASP A 229 -15.32 24.71 13.37
C ASP A 229 -15.14 25.95 14.26
N ILE A 230 -16.25 26.53 14.74
CA ILE A 230 -16.24 27.67 15.68
C ILE A 230 -15.63 27.27 17.03
N ILE A 231 -15.97 26.09 17.54
CA ILE A 231 -15.44 25.57 18.80
C ILE A 231 -13.92 25.37 18.70
N ASP A 232 -13.43 24.88 17.58
CA ASP A 232 -12.00 24.66 17.36
C ASP A 232 -11.23 25.98 17.36
N SER A 233 -11.69 27.01 16.65
CA SER A 233 -11.05 28.33 16.70
C SER A 233 -11.11 28.96 18.10
N LEU A 234 -12.19 28.78 18.86
CA LEU A 234 -12.27 29.25 20.25
C LEU A 234 -11.27 28.53 21.17
N ASN A 235 -11.02 27.24 20.94
CA ASN A 235 -10.00 26.49 21.67
C ASN A 235 -8.59 26.95 21.30
N GLU A 236 -8.34 27.34 20.05
CA GLU A 236 -7.07 27.95 19.63
C GLU A 236 -6.85 29.30 20.31
N TYR A 237 -7.87 30.18 20.31
CA TYR A 237 -7.84 31.45 21.03
C TYR A 237 -7.62 31.29 22.54
N GLN A 238 -8.11 30.19 23.11
CA GLN A 238 -7.86 29.86 24.51
C GLN A 238 -6.39 29.49 24.76
N ARG A 239 -5.74 28.80 23.82
CA ARG A 239 -4.32 28.42 23.91
C ARG A 239 -3.40 29.62 23.69
N ASP A 240 -3.76 30.50 22.75
CA ASP A 240 -3.03 31.73 22.48
C ASP A 240 -3.99 32.90 22.25
N LYS A 241 -4.16 33.72 23.31
CA LYS A 241 -5.06 34.88 23.29
C LYS A 241 -4.61 35.98 22.33
N THR A 242 -3.36 35.99 21.88
CA THR A 242 -2.85 37.01 20.93
C THR A 242 -3.41 36.81 19.52
N THR A 243 -3.94 35.62 19.25
CA THR A 243 -4.55 35.28 17.95
C THR A 243 -6.00 35.73 17.82
N ILE A 244 -6.61 36.29 18.89
CA ILE A 244 -7.97 36.81 18.87
C ILE A 244 -8.00 38.10 18.03
N PRO A 245 -8.78 38.16 16.93
CA PRO A 245 -8.91 39.36 16.14
C PRO A 245 -9.54 40.51 16.95
N GLU A 246 -8.97 41.71 16.87
CA GLU A 246 -9.53 42.90 17.52
C GLU A 246 -11.01 43.19 17.18
N PRO A 247 -11.49 42.99 15.93
CA PRO A 247 -12.88 43.29 15.56
C PRO A 247 -13.95 42.46 16.27
N ILE A 248 -13.55 41.37 16.92
CA ILE A 248 -14.46 40.46 17.61
C ILE A 248 -14.35 40.54 19.13
N LEU A 249 -13.61 41.50 19.68
CA LEU A 249 -13.50 41.69 21.13
C LEU A 249 -14.72 42.40 21.71
N GLY A 250 -15.06 42.04 22.96
CA GLY A 250 -16.17 42.62 23.72
C GLY A 250 -17.40 41.71 23.75
N TYR A 251 -17.52 40.89 24.79
CA TYR A 251 -18.65 39.98 24.93
C TYR A 251 -20.00 40.73 25.02
N ILE A 252 -20.98 40.27 24.24
CA ILE A 252 -22.37 40.72 24.28
C ILE A 252 -23.20 39.50 24.62
N GLU A 253 -24.04 39.56 25.66
CA GLU A 253 -24.81 38.41 26.14
C GLU A 253 -25.96 38.01 25.19
N GLU A 254 -26.58 38.99 24.52
CA GLU A 254 -27.75 38.79 23.67
C GLU A 254 -27.43 38.47 22.20
N TRP A 255 -26.48 37.57 21.94
CA TRP A 255 -26.16 37.14 20.56
C TRP A 255 -26.86 35.84 20.14
N ARG A 256 -27.59 35.20 21.07
CA ARG A 256 -28.31 33.94 20.87
C ARG A 256 -29.76 34.12 20.35
N ASN A 257 -30.27 35.36 20.34
CA ASN A 257 -31.67 35.68 20.02
C ASN A 257 -31.90 35.97 18.53
#